data_AF-A0A945AB58-F1
#
_entry.id   AF-A0A945AB58-F1
#
_cell.length_a   1.000
_cell.length_b   1.000
_cell.length_c   1.000
_cell.angle_alpha   90.00
_cell.angle_beta   90.00
_cell.angle_gamma   90.00
#
_symmetry.space_group_name_H-M   'P 1'
#
loop_
_entity.id
_entity.type
_entity.pdbx_description
1 polymer ?
#
loop_
_entity_poly.entity_id
_entity_poly.type
_entity_poly.pdbx_seq_one_letter_code
_entity_poly.pdbx_strand_id
1 'polypeptide(L)'
;KAMAMGADAVAVANSALQAIGCLGMRACASNNCPVGIATQKPNLRSRLLVDKSAERLKNYFEASTELMKILARACGHSHLNEFCMNDLTTWNRDIAYMTGVAYAGVIPL
;
A
#
# COMPACT_ATOMS: atom_id res chain seq x y z
N LYS A 1 0.61 6.40 7.76
CA LYS A 1 -0.10 7.61 7.27
C LYS A 1 -1.61 7.48 7.41
N ALA A 2 -2.30 6.65 6.61
CA ALA A 2 -3.77 6.53 6.70
C ALA A 2 -4.25 6.25 8.14
N MET A 3 -3.65 5.27 8.82
CA MET A 3 -4.02 4.97 10.21
C MET A 3 -3.71 6.11 11.19
N ALA A 4 -2.58 6.80 11.02
CA ALA A 4 -2.26 8.01 11.79
C ALA A 4 -3.28 9.16 11.61
N MET A 5 -3.98 9.19 10.47
CA MET A 5 -5.07 10.13 10.18
C MET A 5 -6.45 9.59 10.63
N GLY A 6 -6.49 8.49 11.38
CA GLY A 6 -7.71 7.92 11.97
C GLY A 6 -8.38 6.80 11.18
N ALA A 7 -7.73 6.21 10.17
CA ALA A 7 -8.29 5.05 9.48
C ALA A 7 -8.12 3.75 10.28
N ASP A 8 -9.19 2.96 10.41
CA ASP A 8 -9.13 1.64 11.06
C ASP A 8 -8.55 0.54 10.16
N ALA A 9 -8.60 0.73 8.83
CA ALA A 9 -8.12 -0.22 7.85
C ALA A 9 -7.65 0.48 6.57
N VAL A 10 -6.80 -0.22 5.80
CA VAL A 10 -6.31 0.26 4.50
C VAL A 10 -6.63 -0.77 3.42
N ALA A 11 -7.52 -0.42 2.49
CA ALA A 11 -7.80 -1.23 1.32
C ALA A 11 -6.70 -1.03 0.25
N VAL A 12 -6.17 -2.13 -0.27
CA VAL A 12 -5.15 -2.12 -1.32
C VAL A 12 -5.68 -2.80 -2.59
N ALA A 13 -5.52 -2.14 -3.73
CA ALA A 13 -5.99 -2.64 -5.03
C ALA A 13 -4.82 -2.87 -5.99
N ASN A 14 -4.23 -1.81 -6.54
CA ASN A 14 -3.20 -1.92 -7.58
C ASN A 14 -1.97 -2.72 -7.14
N SER A 15 -1.49 -2.52 -5.90
CA SER A 15 -0.34 -3.25 -5.38
C SER A 15 -0.64 -4.74 -5.16
N ALA A 16 -1.85 -5.07 -4.70
CA ALA A 16 -2.30 -6.46 -4.60
C ALA A 16 -2.40 -7.13 -5.98
N LEU A 17 -2.91 -6.40 -6.99
CA LEU A 17 -2.94 -6.87 -8.38
C LEU A 17 -1.52 -7.11 -8.92
N GLN A 18 -0.56 -6.25 -8.60
CA GLN A 18 0.85 -6.45 -8.98
C GLN A 18 1.46 -7.66 -8.27
N ALA A 19 1.14 -7.89 -6.99
CA ALA A 19 1.59 -9.05 -6.25
C ALA A 19 1.16 -10.37 -6.92
N ILE A 20 -0.08 -10.45 -7.42
CA ILE A 20 -0.59 -11.63 -8.14
C ILE A 20 -0.11 -11.74 -9.61
N GLY A 21 0.61 -10.74 -10.13
CA GLY A 21 1.25 -10.79 -11.46
C GLY A 21 0.88 -9.69 -12.46
N CYS A 22 0.17 -8.64 -12.07
CA CYS A 22 -0.16 -7.53 -12.97
C CYS A 22 1.09 -6.79 -13.45
N LEU A 23 1.18 -6.57 -14.77
CA LEU A 23 2.30 -5.89 -15.42
C LEU A 23 2.12 -4.37 -15.55
N GLY A 24 1.00 -3.82 -15.07
CA GLY A 24 0.73 -2.38 -15.22
C GLY A 24 0.48 -1.91 -16.66
N MET A 25 0.01 -2.80 -17.55
CA MET A 25 -0.22 -2.51 -18.98
C MET A 25 -1.31 -1.44 -19.23
N ARG A 26 -2.22 -1.21 -18.28
CA ARG A 26 -3.34 -0.26 -18.38
C ARG A 26 -4.34 -0.53 -19.51
N ALA A 27 -4.39 -1.76 -20.02
CA ALA A 27 -5.37 -2.20 -21.03
C ALA A 27 -6.52 -3.04 -20.44
N CYS A 28 -6.83 -2.88 -19.15
CA CYS A 28 -7.75 -3.75 -18.42
C CYS A 28 -9.16 -3.79 -19.05
N ALA A 29 -9.65 -2.66 -19.57
CA ALA A 29 -10.96 -2.57 -20.22
C ALA A 29 -11.04 -3.29 -21.59
N SER A 30 -9.90 -3.65 -22.20
CA SER A 30 -9.85 -4.28 -23.52
C SER A 30 -10.19 -5.78 -23.52
N ASN A 31 -10.36 -6.37 -22.33
CA ASN A 31 -10.51 -7.82 -22.15
C ASN A 31 -9.30 -8.65 -22.64
N ASN A 32 -8.13 -8.01 -22.88
CA ASN A 32 -6.90 -8.62 -23.39
C ASN A 32 -5.76 -8.65 -22.37
N CYS A 33 -6.07 -8.81 -21.08
CA CYS A 33 -5.02 -8.93 -20.05
C CYS A 33 -4.09 -10.12 -20.37
N PRO A 34 -2.78 -9.88 -20.62
CA PRO A 34 -1.88 -10.92 -21.11
C PRO A 34 -1.56 -11.99 -20.06
N VAL A 35 -1.77 -11.66 -18.77
CA VAL A 35 -1.48 -12.49 -17.60
C VAL A 35 -2.75 -13.06 -16.94
N GLY A 36 -3.92 -12.89 -17.56
CA GLY A 36 -5.14 -13.57 -17.11
C GLY A 36 -5.87 -12.96 -15.91
N ILE A 37 -5.47 -11.77 -15.43
CA ILE A 37 -6.09 -11.11 -14.26
C ILE A 37 -7.39 -10.38 -14.65
N ALA A 38 -7.31 -9.46 -15.62
CA ALA A 38 -8.44 -8.62 -16.04
C ALA A 38 -8.97 -9.05 -17.42
N THR A 39 -9.49 -10.28 -17.50
CA THR A 39 -10.06 -10.85 -18.73
C THR A 39 -11.07 -11.95 -18.42
N GLN A 40 -12.09 -12.08 -19.26
CA GLN A 40 -13.07 -13.16 -19.25
C GLN A 40 -12.82 -14.18 -20.36
N LYS A 41 -11.80 -13.99 -21.21
CA LYS A 41 -11.47 -14.92 -22.30
C LYS A 41 -10.84 -16.19 -21.72
N PRO A 42 -11.39 -17.41 -21.96
CA PRO A 42 -10.92 -18.63 -21.32
C PRO A 42 -9.41 -18.91 -21.51
N ASN A 43 -8.89 -18.68 -22.72
CA ASN A 43 -7.48 -18.88 -23.08
C ASN A 43 -6.51 -17.87 -22.45
N LEU A 44 -7.01 -16.70 -22.02
CA LEU A 44 -6.23 -15.71 -21.30
C LEU A 44 -6.34 -15.94 -19.78
N ARG A 45 -7.54 -16.26 -19.28
CA ARG A 45 -7.79 -16.56 -17.88
C ARG A 45 -6.98 -17.76 -17.39
N SER A 46 -6.78 -18.77 -18.23
CA SER A 46 -5.94 -19.94 -17.93
C SER A 46 -4.46 -19.61 -17.71
N ARG A 47 -4.00 -18.40 -18.05
CA ARG A 47 -2.61 -17.96 -17.83
C ARG A 47 -2.33 -17.56 -16.38
N LEU A 48 -3.37 -17.31 -15.59
CA LEU A 48 -3.22 -16.99 -14.17
C LEU A 48 -2.96 -18.28 -13.37
N LEU A 49 -1.76 -18.41 -12.83
CA LEU A 49 -1.39 -19.52 -11.94
C LEU A 49 -1.89 -19.23 -10.52
N VAL A 50 -3.12 -19.63 -10.22
CA VAL A 50 -3.85 -19.24 -8.99
C VAL A 50 -3.06 -19.51 -7.71
N ASP A 51 -2.54 -20.73 -7.51
CA ASP A 51 -1.83 -21.08 -6.27
C ASP A 51 -0.56 -20.24 -6.07
N LYS A 52 0.24 -20.10 -7.12
CA LYS A 52 1.46 -19.27 -7.10
C LYS A 52 1.13 -17.79 -6.88
N SER A 53 0.06 -17.29 -7.50
CA SER A 53 -0.41 -15.92 -7.30
C SER A 53 -0.91 -15.69 -5.87
N ALA A 54 -1.59 -16.67 -5.27
CA ALA A 54 -2.04 -16.61 -3.88
C ALA A 54 -0.86 -16.58 -2.90
N GLU A 55 0.16 -17.42 -3.11
CA GLU A 55 1.39 -17.40 -2.30
C GLU A 55 2.10 -16.03 -2.38
N ARG A 56 2.23 -15.46 -3.59
CA ARG A 56 2.82 -14.13 -3.76
C ARG A 56 2.01 -13.03 -3.06
N LEU A 57 0.68 -13.12 -3.11
CA LEU A 57 -0.20 -12.17 -2.43
C LEU A 57 -0.08 -12.28 -0.90
N LYS A 58 0.00 -13.50 -0.36
CA LYS A 58 0.29 -13.75 1.05
C LYS A 58 1.61 -13.10 1.46
N ASN A 59 2.69 -13.36 0.72
CA ASN A 59 4.02 -12.81 1.02
C ASN A 59 4.00 -11.26 0.98
N TYR A 60 3.25 -10.66 0.05
CA TYR A 60 3.08 -9.21 -0.02
C TYR A 60 2.38 -8.65 1.23
N PHE A 61 1.30 -9.27 1.69
CA PHE A 61 0.58 -8.83 2.89
C PHE A 61 1.40 -9.04 4.17
N GLU A 62 2.09 -10.17 4.29
CA GLU A 62 2.99 -10.45 5.42
C GLU A 62 4.10 -9.41 5.48
N ALA A 63 4.83 -9.18 4.38
CA ALA A 63 5.89 -8.17 4.32
C ALA A 63 5.37 -6.75 4.61
N SER A 64 4.20 -6.40 4.08
CA SER A 64 3.57 -5.10 4.35
C SER A 64 3.26 -4.93 5.83
N THR A 65 2.73 -5.98 6.48
CA THR A 65 2.39 -5.94 7.91
C THR A 65 3.64 -5.93 8.79
N GLU A 66 4.69 -6.67 8.43
CA GLU A 66 5.97 -6.63 9.15
C GLU A 66 6.63 -5.25 9.08
N LEU A 67 6.64 -4.60 7.91
CA LEU A 67 7.13 -3.23 7.77
C LEU A 67 6.30 -2.24 8.62
N MET A 68 4.99 -2.42 8.67
CA MET A 68 4.11 -1.61 9.53
C MET A 68 4.41 -1.80 11.02
N LYS A 69 4.75 -3.01 11.47
CA LYS A 69 5.18 -3.28 12.85
C LYS A 69 6.50 -2.56 13.19
N ILE A 70 7.45 -2.53 12.26
CA ILE A 70 8.70 -1.79 12.43
C ILE A 70 8.42 -0.30 12.60
N LEU A 71 7.53 0.27 11.76
CA LEU A 71 7.13 1.67 11.86
C LEU A 71 6.44 1.97 13.20
N ALA A 72 5.53 1.11 13.66
CA ALA A 72 4.86 1.29 14.94
C ALA A 72 5.87 1.34 16.10
N ARG A 73 6.83 0.42 16.12
CA ARG A 73 7.93 0.42 17.11
C ARG A 73 8.77 1.70 17.06
N ALA A 74 9.07 2.20 15.86
CA ALA A 74 9.82 3.45 15.70
C ALA A 74 9.07 4.68 16.25
N CYS A 75 7.73 4.64 16.21
CA CYS A 75 6.85 5.64 16.81
C CYS A 75 6.57 5.42 18.31
N GLY A 76 7.12 4.36 18.92
CA GLY A 76 6.87 4.04 20.33
C GLY A 76 5.55 3.30 20.59
N HIS A 77 4.92 2.77 19.55
CA HIS A 77 3.64 2.06 19.62
C HIS A 77 3.83 0.54 19.68
N SER A 78 2.98 -0.11 20.45
CA SER A 78 2.89 -1.57 20.58
C SER A 78 1.88 -2.18 19.61
N HIS A 79 0.92 -1.39 19.13
CA HIS A 79 -0.15 -1.81 18.23
C HIS A 79 -0.40 -0.79 17.11
N LEU A 80 -0.88 -1.26 15.96
CA LEU A 80 -1.06 -0.44 14.76
C LEU A 80 -2.17 0.61 14.89
N ASN A 81 -3.15 0.41 15.77
CA ASN A 81 -4.23 1.38 16.01
C ASN A 81 -3.81 2.55 16.92
N GLU A 82 -2.60 2.52 17.48
CA GLU A 82 -2.07 3.58 18.32
C GLU A 82 -1.46 4.72 17.50
N PHE A 83 -1.30 4.53 16.17
CA PHE A 83 -0.87 5.60 15.30
C PHE A 83 -1.81 6.81 15.40
N CYS A 84 -1.21 7.98 15.52
CA CYS A 84 -1.92 9.24 15.70
C CYS A 84 -1.29 10.35 14.86
N MET A 85 -1.91 11.53 14.85
CA MET A 85 -1.44 12.67 14.07
C MET A 85 -0.01 13.11 14.43
N ASN A 86 0.44 12.86 15.67
CA ASN A 86 1.80 13.20 16.11
C ASN A 86 2.88 12.32 15.45
N ASP A 87 2.51 11.18 14.87
CA ASP A 87 3.42 10.29 14.13
C ASP A 87 3.66 10.76 12.68
N LEU A 88 3.00 11.84 12.26
CA LEU A 88 3.16 12.42 10.94
C LEU A 88 4.18 13.56 10.98
N THR A 89 5.07 13.55 10.00
CA THR A 89 5.98 14.65 9.73
C THR A 89 6.10 14.91 8.23
N THR A 90 6.47 16.14 7.87
CA THR A 90 6.68 16.57 6.49
C THR A 90 7.97 17.35 6.33
N TRP A 91 8.60 17.22 5.17
CA TRP A 91 9.75 18.04 4.75
C TRP A 91 9.34 19.24 3.88
N ASN A 92 8.05 19.35 3.56
CA ASN A 92 7.51 20.47 2.79
C ASN A 92 6.99 21.55 3.75
N ARG A 93 7.56 22.75 3.63
CA ARG A 93 7.24 23.90 4.50
C ARG A 93 5.80 24.37 4.34
N ASP A 94 5.31 24.46 3.11
CA ASP A 94 3.93 24.90 2.83
C ASP A 94 2.92 23.92 3.43
N ILE A 95 3.18 22.61 3.31
CA ILE A 95 2.32 21.59 3.93
C ILE A 95 2.33 21.74 5.45
N ALA A 96 3.50 21.89 6.08
CA ALA A 96 3.58 22.06 7.52
C ALA A 96 2.82 23.32 7.99
N TYR A 97 3.03 24.46 7.32
CA TYR A 97 2.34 25.71 7.60
C TYR A 97 0.81 25.61 7.43
N MET A 98 0.34 24.98 6.35
CA MET A 98 -1.10 24.89 6.06
C MET A 98 -1.84 23.84 6.89
N THR A 99 -1.17 22.76 7.29
CA THR A 99 -1.83 21.60 7.93
C THR A 99 -1.52 21.45 9.41
N GLY A 100 -0.49 22.14 9.92
CA GLY A 100 0.00 21.97 11.29
C GLY A 100 0.80 20.68 11.53
N VAL A 101 1.05 19.86 10.49
CA VAL A 101 1.91 18.67 10.59
C VAL A 101 3.35 19.09 10.89
N ALA A 102 4.00 18.40 11.83
CA ALA A 102 5.35 18.72 12.29
C ALA A 102 6.36 18.74 11.13
N TYR A 103 7.20 19.77 11.09
CA TYR A 103 8.27 19.89 10.09
C TYR A 103 9.52 19.10 10.51
N ALA A 104 9.98 18.19 9.66
CA ALA A 104 11.17 17.36 9.92
C ALA A 104 12.50 18.05 9.59
N GLY A 105 12.46 19.24 9.00
CA GLY A 105 13.68 19.92 8.56
C GLY A 105 14.47 20.55 9.70
N VAL A 106 15.77 20.77 9.44
CA VAL A 106 16.73 21.28 10.43
C VAL A 106 16.57 22.79 10.67
N ILE A 107 16.06 23.51 9.67
CA ILE A 107 15.81 24.95 9.79
C ILE A 107 14.38 25.14 10.30
N PRO A 108 14.18 25.82 11.44
CA PRO A 108 12.85 26.13 11.94
C PRO A 108 11.98 26.83 10.89
N LEU A 109 10.67 26.56 10.95
CA LEU A 109 9.67 27.30 10.17
C LEU A 109 9.51 28.73 10.67
#